data_AF-A0A1M5U6J2-F1
#
_entry.id   AF-A0A1M5U6J2-F1
#
_cell.length_a   1.000
_cell.length_b   1.000
_cell.length_c   1.000
_cell.angle_alpha   90.00
_cell.angle_beta   90.00
_cell.angle_gamma   90.00
#
_symmetry.space_group_name_H-M   'P 1'
#
loop_
_entity.id
_entity.type
_entity.pdbx_description
1 polymer ?
#
loop_
_entity_poly.entity_id
_entity_poly.type
_entity_poly.pdbx_seq_one_letter_code
_entity_poly.pdbx_strand_id
1 'polypeptide(L)'
;MSKQDTKISTTPAQKNLLDLEKKYFSKLEVIISSNDFQDDLRSIENEIKLNYSKLASTWNVKNKIKVAAERLVRHHVYKNMMDDIKGIYESPISSDLGVVFEDSILCIDCKTLDTKGNSNDIRYTSVEPNQTSFDNSSHKYIRTISNLETRARVSRLPILTYIIKIIYRDDNVNFDISRSTSSGKKPSLILVCIPNGELSNLFSRDLILNFKTYKYYSKSNGTYYTPVPIPASAKDKKTWAEKHCLSKGYIKINIPQTRGSKDIFFDAAHNCYWTYTSEDNTKMVRAVHRGDSMRLNNNDLRDRYNSRNNAWLGYIEMDI
;
A
#
# COMPACT_ATOMS: atom_id res chain seq x y z
N MET A 1 -17.13 -1.17 -2.71
CA MET A 1 -15.77 -1.28 -3.27
C MET A 1 -15.89 -1.57 -4.74
N SER A 2 -15.23 -0.75 -5.53
CA SER A 2 -15.58 -0.56 -6.93
C SER A 2 -14.46 -1.01 -7.85
N LYS A 3 -14.80 -1.87 -8.80
CA LYS A 3 -14.02 -2.09 -10.01
C LYS A 3 -14.13 -0.88 -10.93
N GLN A 4 -13.29 -0.83 -11.96
CA GLN A 4 -13.38 0.19 -13.01
C GLN A 4 -14.73 0.09 -13.73
N ASP A 5 -15.52 1.15 -13.71
CA ASP A 5 -16.79 1.23 -14.43
C ASP A 5 -16.57 1.79 -15.84
N THR A 6 -16.78 0.94 -16.85
CA THR A 6 -16.65 1.28 -18.27
C THR A 6 -17.88 2.01 -18.84
N LYS A 7 -18.96 2.13 -18.06
CA LYS A 7 -20.17 2.87 -18.45
C LYS A 7 -20.04 4.37 -18.20
N ILE A 8 -19.10 4.77 -17.35
CA ILE A 8 -18.83 6.19 -17.08
C ILE A 8 -18.06 6.79 -18.26
N SER A 9 -18.59 7.88 -18.82
CA SER A 9 -17.92 8.60 -19.91
C SER A 9 -16.57 9.15 -19.46
N THR A 10 -15.55 8.92 -20.27
CA THR A 10 -14.17 9.36 -20.00
C THR A 10 -13.81 10.61 -20.79
N THR A 11 -13.16 11.56 -20.12
CA THR A 11 -12.58 12.75 -20.76
C THR A 11 -11.34 12.38 -21.58
N PRO A 12 -10.89 13.22 -22.54
CA PRO A 12 -9.64 12.98 -23.26
C PRO A 12 -8.41 12.80 -22.36
N ALA A 13 -8.32 13.58 -21.27
CA ALA A 13 -7.24 13.47 -20.30
C ALA A 13 -7.25 12.10 -19.57
N GLN A 14 -8.44 11.62 -19.19
CA GLN A 14 -8.60 10.29 -18.58
C GLN A 14 -8.29 9.17 -19.56
N LYS A 15 -8.69 9.30 -20.83
CA LYS A 15 -8.33 8.33 -21.88
C LYS A 15 -6.82 8.20 -22.02
N ASN A 16 -6.12 9.32 -22.10
CA ASN A 16 -4.66 9.32 -22.15
C ASN A 16 -4.04 8.67 -20.90
N LEU A 17 -4.54 9.00 -19.70
CA LEU A 17 -4.10 8.38 -18.45
C LEU A 17 -4.27 6.85 -18.44
N LEU A 18 -5.42 6.34 -18.88
CA LEU A 18 -5.69 4.91 -18.93
C LEU A 18 -4.72 4.17 -19.88
N ASP A 19 -4.38 4.80 -21.00
CA ASP A 19 -3.42 4.23 -21.95
C ASP A 19 -1.98 4.29 -21.43
N LEU A 20 -1.60 5.37 -20.75
CA LEU A 20 -0.29 5.49 -20.10
C LEU A 20 -0.11 4.50 -18.94
N GLU A 21 -1.13 4.33 -18.09
CA GLU A 21 -1.12 3.34 -17.01
C GLU A 21 -0.84 1.94 -17.57
N LYS A 22 -1.51 1.55 -18.65
CA LYS A 22 -1.29 0.28 -19.35
C LYS A 22 0.10 0.19 -19.96
N LYS A 23 0.53 1.23 -20.70
CA LYS A 23 1.83 1.28 -21.39
C LYS A 23 2.98 0.98 -20.44
N TYR A 24 3.04 1.70 -19.31
CA TYR A 24 4.14 1.54 -18.36
C TYR A 24 4.00 0.32 -17.46
N PHE A 25 2.77 -0.15 -17.20
CA PHE A 25 2.59 -1.47 -16.58
C PHE A 25 3.24 -2.56 -17.43
N SER A 26 2.97 -2.60 -18.73
CA SER A 26 3.55 -3.59 -19.64
C SER A 26 5.09 -3.50 -19.73
N LYS A 27 5.66 -2.28 -19.70
CA LYS A 27 7.12 -2.13 -19.64
C LYS A 27 7.69 -2.72 -18.35
N LEU A 28 7.08 -2.43 -17.19
CA LEU A 28 7.53 -2.95 -15.90
C LEU A 28 7.35 -4.47 -15.80
N GLU A 29 6.26 -5.02 -16.34
CA GLU A 29 6.03 -6.46 -16.42
C GLU A 29 7.14 -7.17 -17.21
N VAL A 30 7.55 -6.65 -18.37
CA VAL A 30 8.67 -7.20 -19.14
C VAL A 30 9.98 -7.18 -18.33
N ILE A 31 10.24 -6.10 -17.61
CA ILE A 31 11.47 -5.97 -16.80
C ILE A 31 11.51 -7.01 -15.68
N ILE A 32 10.46 -7.08 -14.86
CA ILE A 32 10.45 -7.95 -13.67
C ILE A 32 10.25 -9.43 -14.01
N SER A 33 9.72 -9.73 -15.19
CA SER A 33 9.59 -11.11 -15.68
C SER A 33 10.85 -11.61 -16.39
N SER A 34 11.83 -10.74 -16.68
CA SER A 34 13.07 -11.11 -17.38
C SER A 34 13.97 -12.04 -16.56
N ASN A 35 14.74 -12.88 -17.26
CA ASN A 35 15.73 -13.77 -16.62
C ASN A 35 16.76 -12.97 -15.81
N ASP A 36 17.28 -11.86 -16.36
CA ASP A 36 18.24 -11.00 -15.68
C ASP A 36 17.71 -10.52 -14.31
N PHE A 37 16.45 -10.07 -14.24
CA PHE A 37 15.85 -9.65 -12.97
C PHE A 37 15.75 -10.82 -11.98
N GLN A 38 15.32 -11.99 -12.46
CA GLN A 38 15.15 -13.17 -11.62
C GLN A 38 16.49 -13.74 -11.14
N ASP A 39 17.52 -13.74 -11.97
CA ASP A 39 18.85 -14.23 -11.63
C ASP A 39 19.54 -13.34 -10.59
N ASP A 40 19.38 -12.02 -10.71
CA ASP A 40 19.84 -11.10 -9.67
C ASP A 40 19.06 -11.29 -8.35
N LEU A 41 17.75 -11.55 -8.42
CA LEU A 41 16.94 -11.85 -7.24
C LEU A 41 17.36 -13.17 -6.55
N ARG A 42 17.66 -14.21 -7.34
CA ARG A 42 18.23 -15.48 -6.83
C ARG A 42 19.62 -15.27 -6.24
N SER A 43 20.44 -14.41 -6.83
CA SER A 43 21.74 -14.03 -6.29
C SER A 43 21.62 -13.35 -4.93
N ILE A 44 20.67 -12.43 -4.78
CA ILE A 44 20.35 -11.78 -3.48
C ILE A 44 19.90 -12.82 -2.45
N GLU A 45 19.02 -13.75 -2.83
CA GLU A 45 18.57 -14.83 -1.95
C GLU A 45 19.75 -15.67 -1.45
N ASN A 46 20.64 -16.09 -2.36
CA ASN A 46 21.82 -16.89 -2.02
C ASN A 46 22.79 -16.15 -1.10
N GLU A 47 23.03 -14.86 -1.35
CA GLU A 47 23.89 -14.03 -0.49
C GLU A 47 23.33 -13.94 0.94
N ILE A 48 22.01 -13.73 1.09
CA ILE A 48 21.36 -13.70 2.40
C ILE A 48 21.43 -15.06 3.09
N LYS A 49 21.21 -16.16 2.37
CA LYS A 49 21.31 -17.53 2.91
C LYS A 49 22.71 -17.83 3.44
N LEU A 50 23.73 -17.60 2.63
CA LEU A 50 25.13 -17.90 2.97
C LEU A 50 25.65 -17.06 4.14
N ASN A 51 25.18 -15.82 4.26
CA ASN A 51 25.65 -14.88 5.27
C ASN A 51 24.63 -14.61 6.40
N TYR A 52 23.60 -15.45 6.55
CA TYR A 52 22.44 -15.12 7.39
C TYR A 52 22.83 -14.73 8.82
N SER A 53 23.67 -15.53 9.49
CA SER A 53 24.13 -15.27 10.86
C SER A 53 24.89 -13.96 10.99
N LYS A 54 25.74 -13.64 10.01
CA LYS A 54 26.50 -12.38 9.97
C LYS A 54 25.57 -11.20 9.74
N LEU A 55 24.61 -11.32 8.83
CA LEU A 55 23.63 -10.28 8.57
C LEU A 55 22.73 -10.04 9.79
N ALA A 56 22.32 -11.08 10.50
CA ALA A 56 21.53 -10.97 11.72
C ALA A 56 22.27 -10.25 12.85
N SER A 57 23.59 -10.47 13.00
CA SER A 57 24.40 -9.81 14.03
C SER A 57 24.83 -8.39 13.66
N THR A 58 25.12 -8.16 12.38
CA THR A 58 25.59 -6.85 11.87
C THR A 58 24.43 -5.88 11.70
N TRP A 59 23.32 -6.38 11.16
CA TRP A 59 22.16 -5.61 10.77
C TRP A 59 20.93 -6.18 11.47
N ASN A 60 20.67 -5.69 12.69
CA ASN A 60 19.53 -6.10 13.52
C ASN A 60 18.18 -5.54 12.98
N VAL A 61 17.89 -5.80 11.71
CA VAL A 61 16.58 -5.55 11.10
C VAL A 61 15.88 -6.86 10.82
N LYS A 62 14.57 -6.85 11.06
CA LYS A 62 13.70 -7.98 10.75
C LYS A 62 13.64 -8.29 9.25
N ASN A 63 13.74 -7.28 8.40
CA ASN A 63 13.57 -7.41 6.96
C ASN A 63 14.92 -7.28 6.23
N LYS A 64 15.60 -8.41 6.06
CA LYS A 64 16.97 -8.48 5.52
C LYS A 64 17.08 -8.14 4.03
N ILE A 65 16.04 -8.43 3.24
CA ILE A 65 16.05 -8.21 1.80
C ILE A 65 15.70 -6.78 1.39
N LYS A 66 15.07 -5.98 2.27
CA LYS A 66 14.53 -4.65 1.94
C LYS A 66 15.44 -3.80 1.04
N VAL A 67 16.67 -3.55 1.49
CA VAL A 67 17.61 -2.66 0.78
C VAL A 67 18.04 -3.25 -0.55
N ALA A 68 18.29 -4.56 -0.61
CA ALA A 68 18.68 -5.23 -1.84
C ALA A 68 17.54 -5.26 -2.86
N ALA A 69 16.29 -5.44 -2.41
CA ALA A 69 15.09 -5.37 -3.23
C ALA A 69 14.88 -3.99 -3.87
N GLU A 70 15.00 -2.91 -3.10
CA GLU A 70 14.92 -1.54 -3.63
C GLU A 70 16.00 -1.28 -4.68
N ARG A 71 17.24 -1.73 -4.42
CA ARG A 71 18.37 -1.62 -5.37
C ARG A 71 18.13 -2.42 -6.64
N LEU A 72 17.62 -3.64 -6.53
CA LEU A 72 17.28 -4.51 -7.66
C LEU A 72 16.27 -3.82 -8.58
N VAL A 73 15.13 -3.38 -8.03
CA VAL A 73 14.09 -2.70 -8.80
C VAL A 73 14.64 -1.45 -9.47
N ARG A 74 15.36 -0.61 -8.72
CA ARG A 74 15.95 0.61 -9.26
C ARG A 74 16.94 0.33 -10.39
N HIS A 75 17.86 -0.62 -10.19
CA HIS A 75 18.85 -1.00 -11.20
C HIS A 75 18.18 -1.45 -12.49
N HIS A 76 17.22 -2.36 -12.41
CA HIS A 76 16.55 -2.92 -13.58
C HIS A 76 15.65 -1.91 -14.30
N VAL A 77 15.01 -0.98 -13.58
CA VAL A 77 14.28 0.12 -14.23
C VAL A 77 15.25 1.01 -15.02
N TYR A 78 16.35 1.46 -14.42
CA TYR A 78 17.34 2.27 -15.15
C TYR A 78 17.96 1.50 -16.30
N LYS A 79 18.45 0.27 -16.08
CA LYS A 79 19.08 -0.57 -17.11
C LYS A 79 18.22 -0.71 -18.37
N ASN A 80 16.90 -0.87 -18.20
CA ASN A 80 15.99 -1.17 -19.31
C ASN A 80 15.25 0.05 -19.88
N MET A 81 15.27 1.19 -19.19
CA MET A 81 14.49 2.38 -19.58
C MET A 81 15.32 3.66 -19.64
N MET A 82 16.64 3.60 -19.47
CA MET A 82 17.52 4.78 -19.38
C MET A 82 17.32 5.77 -20.54
N ASP A 83 17.25 5.26 -21.77
CA ASP A 83 17.17 6.10 -22.98
C ASP A 83 15.87 6.94 -23.04
N ASP A 84 14.81 6.45 -22.38
CA ASP A 84 13.51 7.11 -22.31
C ASP A 84 13.42 8.10 -21.12
N ILE A 85 14.25 7.94 -20.09
CA ILE A 85 14.21 8.74 -18.86
C ILE A 85 14.82 10.12 -19.11
N LYS A 86 14.04 11.17 -18.84
CA LYS A 86 14.43 12.59 -19.00
C LYS A 86 14.97 13.21 -17.71
N GLY A 87 14.73 12.58 -16.56
CA GLY A 87 15.20 13.08 -15.28
C GLY A 87 14.61 12.33 -14.08
N ILE A 88 14.86 12.89 -12.91
CA ILE A 88 14.32 12.42 -11.64
C ILE A 88 13.11 13.28 -11.27
N TYR A 89 12.08 12.67 -10.69
CA TYR A 89 10.92 13.42 -10.21
C TYR A 89 11.31 14.29 -9.01
N GLU A 90 11.04 15.59 -9.11
CA GLU A 90 11.53 16.60 -8.17
C GLU A 90 10.80 16.61 -6.82
N SER A 91 9.63 15.98 -6.72
CA SER A 91 8.82 16.01 -5.50
C SER A 91 9.45 15.16 -4.39
N PRO A 92 9.58 15.69 -3.16
CA PRO A 92 9.95 14.89 -1.99
C PRO A 92 8.83 13.94 -1.53
N ILE A 93 7.60 14.12 -2.04
CA ILE A 93 6.48 13.21 -1.85
C ILE A 93 6.44 12.28 -3.06
N SER A 94 7.00 11.09 -2.90
CA SER A 94 7.06 10.04 -3.93
C SER A 94 7.24 8.65 -3.32
N SER A 95 7.20 7.63 -4.18
CA SER A 95 7.65 6.27 -3.88
C SER A 95 9.19 6.16 -3.85
N ASP A 96 9.73 4.95 -3.62
CA ASP A 96 11.17 4.64 -3.59
C ASP A 96 11.96 5.03 -4.86
N LEU A 97 11.26 5.15 -6.00
CA LEU A 97 11.78 5.62 -7.27
C LEU A 97 10.79 6.56 -7.95
N GLY A 98 11.24 7.76 -8.31
CA GLY A 98 10.50 8.75 -9.08
C GLY A 98 11.30 9.18 -10.32
N VAL A 99 10.82 8.88 -11.52
CA VAL A 99 11.53 9.19 -12.78
C VAL A 99 10.60 9.85 -13.79
N VAL A 100 11.15 10.81 -14.54
CA VAL A 100 10.44 11.63 -15.52
C VAL A 100 10.64 11.03 -16.92
N PHE A 101 9.54 10.87 -17.65
CA PHE A 101 9.50 10.53 -19.07
C PHE A 101 8.92 11.71 -19.85
N GLU A 102 8.93 11.64 -21.17
CA GLU A 102 8.34 12.68 -22.03
C GLU A 102 6.84 12.87 -21.78
N ASP A 103 6.11 11.78 -21.49
CA ASP A 103 4.64 11.76 -21.43
C ASP A 103 4.07 11.57 -20.01
N SER A 104 4.92 11.31 -19.02
CA SER A 104 4.49 10.94 -17.67
C SER A 104 5.64 10.96 -16.66
N ILE A 105 5.28 10.79 -15.39
CA ILE A 105 6.20 10.55 -14.29
C ILE A 105 5.83 9.20 -13.67
N LEU A 106 6.82 8.31 -13.50
CA LEU A 106 6.62 7.03 -12.84
C LEU A 106 7.07 7.14 -11.38
N CYS A 107 6.15 6.83 -10.47
CA CYS A 107 6.44 6.57 -9.06
C CYS A 107 6.34 5.06 -8.80
N ILE A 108 7.47 4.40 -8.56
CA ILE A 108 7.56 2.95 -8.36
C ILE A 108 7.96 2.69 -6.91
N ASP A 109 7.14 1.93 -6.19
CA ASP A 109 7.37 1.54 -4.80
C ASP A 109 7.76 0.06 -4.72
N CYS A 110 8.85 -0.25 -4.01
CA CYS A 110 9.29 -1.61 -3.78
C CYS A 110 8.83 -2.05 -2.39
N LYS A 111 8.04 -3.12 -2.33
CA LYS A 111 7.61 -3.72 -1.07
C LYS A 111 8.14 -5.13 -0.96
N THR A 112 8.38 -5.55 0.27
CA THR A 112 8.81 -6.92 0.56
C THR A 112 7.84 -7.52 1.57
N LEU A 113 7.43 -8.78 1.36
CA LEU A 113 6.46 -9.42 2.24
C LEU A 113 6.95 -10.79 2.72
N ASP A 114 7.13 -10.91 4.04
CA ASP A 114 7.43 -12.17 4.70
C ASP A 114 6.15 -13.00 4.90
N THR A 115 6.13 -14.20 4.31
CA THR A 115 5.03 -15.15 4.40
C THR A 115 4.96 -15.88 5.74
N LYS A 116 6.03 -15.91 6.55
CA LYS A 116 5.99 -16.50 7.89
C LYS A 116 5.17 -15.64 8.84
N GLY A 117 5.39 -14.33 8.84
CA GLY A 117 4.63 -13.39 9.67
C GLY A 117 3.31 -12.90 9.05
N ASN A 118 3.24 -12.76 7.72
CA ASN A 118 2.20 -11.95 7.07
C ASN A 118 1.64 -12.57 5.77
N SER A 119 1.53 -13.90 5.66
CA SER A 119 1.02 -14.58 4.45
C SER A 119 -0.31 -14.03 3.90
N ASN A 120 -1.25 -13.67 4.77
CA ASN A 120 -2.55 -13.14 4.31
C ASN A 120 -2.44 -11.73 3.69
N ASP A 121 -1.38 -10.98 3.95
CA ASP A 121 -1.17 -9.65 3.36
C ASP A 121 -0.82 -9.76 1.85
N ILE A 122 -0.54 -10.96 1.31
CA ILE A 122 -0.36 -11.20 -0.14
C ILE A 122 -1.60 -10.73 -0.93
N ARG A 123 -2.80 -10.99 -0.38
CA ARG A 123 -4.09 -10.71 -1.03
C ARG A 123 -4.45 -9.23 -1.11
N TYR A 124 -3.65 -8.37 -0.46
CA TYR A 124 -3.92 -6.94 -0.36
C TYR A 124 -2.73 -6.13 -0.83
N THR A 125 -3.00 -4.94 -1.35
CA THR A 125 -1.99 -3.93 -1.63
C THR A 125 -2.10 -2.84 -0.60
N SER A 126 -1.06 -2.71 0.22
CA SER A 126 -1.00 -1.62 1.19
C SER A 126 -0.41 -0.39 0.52
N VAL A 127 -1.04 0.78 0.65
CA VAL A 127 -0.53 2.05 0.13
C VAL A 127 -0.54 3.10 1.23
N GLU A 128 0.51 3.91 1.30
CA GLU A 128 0.59 5.06 2.21
C GLU A 128 0.14 6.34 1.49
N PRO A 129 -0.20 7.41 2.23
CA PRO A 129 -0.68 8.64 1.60
C PRO A 129 0.27 9.23 0.55
N ASN A 130 1.58 9.08 0.74
CA ASN A 130 2.59 9.58 -0.19
C ASN A 130 2.78 8.68 -1.44
N GLN A 131 2.11 7.53 -1.49
CA GLN A 131 2.19 6.52 -2.56
C GLN A 131 0.90 6.46 -3.39
N THR A 132 -0.02 7.41 -3.23
CA THR A 132 -1.26 7.41 -4.03
C THR A 132 -1.83 8.82 -4.14
N SER A 133 -2.38 9.11 -5.31
CA SER A 133 -3.18 10.30 -5.59
C SER A 133 -4.67 10.00 -5.63
N PHE A 134 -5.06 8.73 -5.45
CA PHE A 134 -6.43 8.29 -5.61
C PHE A 134 -7.37 8.95 -4.59
N ASP A 135 -8.45 9.55 -5.06
CA ASP A 135 -9.47 10.14 -4.22
C ASP A 135 -10.45 9.07 -3.70
N ASN A 136 -10.41 8.87 -2.38
CA ASN A 136 -11.31 7.98 -1.65
C ASN A 136 -12.40 8.75 -0.88
N SER A 137 -12.92 9.84 -1.44
CA SER A 137 -13.94 10.68 -0.77
C SER A 137 -15.22 9.95 -0.39
N SER A 138 -15.55 8.84 -1.06
CA SER A 138 -16.74 8.04 -0.76
C SER A 138 -16.51 6.99 0.33
N HIS A 139 -15.28 6.86 0.84
CA HIS A 139 -14.96 5.92 1.90
C HIS A 139 -15.68 6.30 3.21
N LYS A 140 -16.27 5.31 3.87
CA LYS A 140 -17.12 5.54 5.05
C LYS A 140 -16.30 5.66 6.34
N TYR A 141 -16.83 6.45 7.27
CA TYR A 141 -16.38 6.60 8.66
C TYR A 141 -15.01 7.24 8.85
N ILE A 142 -13.94 6.64 8.33
CA ILE A 142 -12.59 7.10 8.59
C ILE A 142 -12.13 8.01 7.46
N ARG A 143 -11.75 9.24 7.81
CA ARG A 143 -11.18 10.20 6.87
C ARG A 143 -9.96 9.60 6.16
N THR A 144 -9.91 9.81 4.84
CA THR A 144 -8.83 9.40 3.94
C THR A 144 -7.95 10.59 3.58
N ILE A 145 -6.70 10.31 3.19
CA ILE A 145 -5.80 11.32 2.62
C ILE A 145 -4.89 10.66 1.60
N SER A 146 -4.67 11.39 0.51
CA SER A 146 -3.77 11.08 -0.58
C SER A 146 -2.90 12.32 -0.78
N ASN A 147 -1.59 12.19 -0.59
CA ASN A 147 -0.64 13.31 -0.63
C ASN A 147 0.09 13.39 -1.96
N LEU A 148 0.13 12.30 -2.74
CA LEU A 148 0.72 12.35 -4.06
C LEU A 148 -0.21 13.14 -4.99
N GLU A 149 0.37 14.06 -5.75
CA GLU A 149 -0.39 14.83 -6.74
C GLU A 149 -0.80 13.94 -7.93
N THR A 150 -1.87 14.30 -8.65
CA THR A 150 -2.24 13.58 -9.89
C THR A 150 -1.32 13.94 -11.06
N ARG A 151 -0.73 15.14 -11.02
CA ARG A 151 0.19 15.69 -12.02
C ARG A 151 1.30 16.49 -11.36
N ALA A 152 2.48 16.51 -11.97
CA ALA A 152 3.55 17.39 -11.52
C ALA A 152 3.16 18.87 -11.64
N ARG A 153 3.64 19.68 -10.69
CA ARG A 153 3.28 21.08 -10.57
C ARG A 153 3.72 21.91 -11.78
N VAL A 154 4.94 21.69 -12.26
CA VAL A 154 5.55 22.51 -13.33
C VAL A 154 5.27 21.91 -14.70
N SER A 155 5.69 20.68 -14.95
CA SER A 155 5.56 20.03 -16.27
C SER A 155 4.13 19.61 -16.61
N ARG A 156 3.23 19.52 -15.61
CA ARG A 156 1.86 19.01 -15.75
C ARG A 156 1.76 17.56 -16.24
N LEU A 157 2.89 16.85 -16.26
CA LEU A 157 2.93 15.44 -16.60
C LEU A 157 2.12 14.62 -15.59
N PRO A 158 1.34 13.63 -16.05
CA PRO A 158 0.61 12.73 -15.16
C PRO A 158 1.57 11.89 -14.32
N ILE A 159 1.24 11.72 -13.05
CA ILE A 159 2.02 10.89 -12.11
C ILE A 159 1.35 9.52 -12.01
N LEU A 160 2.05 8.49 -12.45
CA LEU A 160 1.57 7.11 -12.46
C LEU A 160 2.24 6.34 -11.32
N THR A 161 1.47 5.49 -10.63
CA THR A 161 1.99 4.77 -9.47
C THR A 161 1.94 3.26 -9.64
N TYR A 162 3.09 2.63 -9.42
CA TYR A 162 3.24 1.18 -9.49
C TYR A 162 3.86 0.64 -8.21
N ILE A 163 3.48 -0.58 -7.85
CA ILE A 163 4.03 -1.28 -6.69
C ILE A 163 4.56 -2.63 -7.14
N ILE A 164 5.84 -2.87 -6.88
CA ILE A 164 6.48 -4.16 -7.08
C ILE A 164 6.67 -4.80 -5.70
N LYS A 165 6.10 -5.99 -5.49
CA LYS A 165 6.28 -6.74 -4.24
C LYS A 165 7.15 -7.97 -4.46
N ILE A 166 8.18 -8.12 -3.64
CA ILE A 166 8.98 -9.34 -3.53
C ILE A 166 8.50 -10.13 -2.31
N ILE A 167 8.06 -11.35 -2.54
CA ILE A 167 7.49 -12.22 -1.51
C ILE A 167 8.57 -13.22 -1.07
N TYR A 168 8.78 -13.33 0.22
CA TYR A 168 9.81 -14.19 0.79
C TYR A 168 9.32 -14.91 2.04
N ARG A 169 10.12 -15.83 2.56
CA ARG A 169 9.92 -16.51 3.83
C ARG A 169 11.20 -16.36 4.64
N ASP A 170 11.07 -15.86 5.86
CA ASP A 170 12.18 -15.82 6.81
C ASP A 170 11.70 -16.38 8.16
N ASP A 171 12.34 -17.44 8.65
CA ASP A 171 12.02 -18.07 9.94
C ASP A 171 13.08 -17.83 11.03
N ASN A 172 13.96 -16.84 10.83
CA ASN A 172 15.13 -16.53 11.64
C ASN A 172 16.30 -17.50 11.51
N VAL A 173 16.16 -18.55 10.69
CA VAL A 173 17.23 -19.54 10.42
C VAL A 173 17.44 -19.69 8.91
N ASN A 174 16.34 -19.76 8.17
CA ASN A 174 16.29 -19.90 6.73
C ASN A 174 15.61 -18.69 6.11
N PHE A 175 16.14 -18.27 4.97
CA PHE A 175 15.58 -17.22 4.13
C PHE A 175 15.33 -17.78 2.75
N ASP A 176 14.12 -17.65 2.19
CA ASP A 176 13.83 -18.09 0.83
C ASP A 176 12.94 -17.07 0.12
N ILE A 177 13.17 -16.85 -1.18
CA ILE A 177 12.15 -16.22 -2.02
C ILE A 177 10.98 -17.19 -2.15
N SER A 178 9.77 -16.67 -1.98
CA SER A 178 8.56 -17.48 -2.07
C SER A 178 8.40 -18.03 -3.46
N ARG A 179 7.96 -19.28 -3.58
CA ARG A 179 7.69 -19.95 -4.85
C ARG A 179 6.41 -20.76 -4.71
N SER A 180 5.65 -20.89 -5.79
CA SER A 180 4.57 -21.85 -5.84
C SER A 180 5.11 -23.28 -5.70
N THR A 181 4.47 -24.06 -4.82
CA THR A 181 4.78 -25.47 -4.60
C THR A 181 3.57 -26.33 -4.99
N SER A 182 3.77 -27.65 -5.07
CA SER A 182 2.67 -28.61 -5.24
C SER A 182 1.59 -28.50 -4.16
N SER A 183 1.96 -27.98 -2.98
CA SER A 183 1.08 -27.77 -1.83
C SER A 183 0.40 -26.39 -1.79
N GLY A 184 0.67 -25.49 -2.74
CA GLY A 184 -0.05 -24.22 -2.86
C GLY A 184 0.69 -23.15 -3.66
N LYS A 185 -0.08 -22.24 -4.27
CA LYS A 185 0.44 -21.09 -5.00
C LYS A 185 0.87 -19.98 -4.04
N LYS A 186 2.14 -19.59 -4.07
CA LYS A 186 2.64 -18.41 -3.36
C LYS A 186 3.61 -17.66 -4.29
N PRO A 187 3.17 -16.57 -4.93
CA PRO A 187 3.98 -15.89 -5.91
C PRO A 187 5.29 -15.40 -5.31
N SER A 188 6.32 -15.32 -6.13
CA SER A 188 7.60 -14.67 -5.82
C SER A 188 7.50 -13.16 -5.98
N LEU A 189 6.78 -12.73 -7.01
CA LEU A 189 6.69 -11.35 -7.44
C LEU A 189 5.24 -10.93 -7.68
N ILE A 190 4.95 -9.67 -7.38
CA ILE A 190 3.67 -9.04 -7.68
C ILE A 190 3.94 -7.66 -8.28
N LEU A 191 3.23 -7.32 -9.36
CA LEU A 191 3.18 -5.96 -9.89
C LEU A 191 1.74 -5.45 -9.86
N VAL A 192 1.57 -4.21 -9.40
CA VAL A 192 0.26 -3.57 -9.23
C VAL A 192 0.31 -2.14 -9.78
N CYS A 193 -0.70 -1.76 -10.55
CA CYS A 193 -0.98 -0.37 -10.92
C CYS A 193 -1.95 0.23 -9.90
N ILE A 194 -1.57 1.36 -9.28
CA ILE A 194 -2.49 2.14 -8.44
C ILE A 194 -3.11 3.23 -9.33
N PRO A 195 -4.45 3.36 -9.37
CA PRO A 195 -5.07 4.27 -10.33
C PRO A 195 -4.79 5.72 -9.95
N ASN A 196 -4.44 6.54 -10.92
CA ASN A 196 -4.27 7.98 -10.71
C ASN A 196 -5.59 8.62 -10.20
N GLY A 197 -5.49 9.64 -9.34
CA GLY A 197 -6.65 10.33 -8.77
C GLY A 197 -7.61 10.98 -9.78
N GLU A 198 -7.15 11.33 -10.98
CA GLU A 198 -8.03 11.80 -12.06
C GLU A 198 -8.97 10.70 -12.58
N LEU A 199 -8.71 9.44 -12.25
CA LEU A 199 -9.55 8.30 -12.61
C LEU A 199 -10.49 7.87 -11.48
N SER A 200 -10.46 8.52 -10.31
CA SER A 200 -11.17 8.04 -9.11
C SER A 200 -12.67 7.89 -9.28
N ASN A 201 -13.31 8.71 -10.12
CA ASN A 201 -14.73 8.57 -10.43
C ASN A 201 -15.06 7.26 -11.14
N LEU A 202 -14.12 6.69 -11.91
CA LEU A 202 -14.28 5.39 -12.57
C LEU A 202 -14.31 4.23 -11.56
N PHE A 203 -13.96 4.48 -10.30
CA PHE A 203 -13.94 3.51 -9.20
C PHE A 203 -14.82 4.00 -8.05
N SER A 204 -15.89 4.74 -8.35
CA SER A 204 -16.86 5.31 -7.39
C SER A 204 -16.23 6.09 -6.21
N ARG A 205 -14.97 6.51 -6.35
CA ARG A 205 -14.15 7.12 -5.29
C ARG A 205 -14.06 6.26 -4.01
N ASP A 206 -14.01 4.93 -4.16
CA ASP A 206 -13.95 3.97 -3.03
C ASP A 206 -13.16 2.69 -3.38
N LEU A 207 -11.83 2.74 -3.21
CA LEU A 207 -10.93 1.59 -3.37
C LEU A 207 -10.44 1.00 -2.04
N ILE A 208 -10.60 1.73 -0.93
CA ILE A 208 -10.09 1.30 0.37
C ILE A 208 -11.02 0.24 0.97
N LEU A 209 -10.46 -0.95 1.23
CA LEU A 209 -11.15 -1.99 1.99
C LEU A 209 -11.12 -1.70 3.49
N ASN A 210 -9.93 -1.42 4.03
CA ASN A 210 -9.71 -1.03 5.42
C ASN A 210 -8.32 -0.37 5.57
N PHE A 211 -7.96 0.03 6.79
CA PHE A 211 -6.63 0.55 7.10
C PHE A 211 -5.83 -0.42 7.98
N LYS A 212 -4.54 -0.56 7.67
CA LYS A 212 -3.56 -1.29 8.48
C LYS A 212 -3.12 -0.47 9.69
N THR A 213 -2.99 0.84 9.52
CA THR A 213 -2.60 1.80 10.57
C THR A 213 -3.45 3.06 10.49
N TYR A 214 -3.49 3.82 11.58
CA TYR A 214 -4.29 5.03 11.72
C TYR A 214 -3.39 6.13 12.30
N LYS A 215 -3.63 7.38 11.92
CA LYS A 215 -3.12 8.53 12.66
C LYS A 215 -4.14 8.92 13.71
N TYR A 216 -3.67 9.14 14.92
CA TYR A 216 -4.47 9.59 16.04
C TYR A 216 -4.26 11.07 16.27
N TYR A 217 -5.26 11.74 16.82
CA TYR A 217 -5.05 13.05 17.41
C TYR A 217 -4.04 12.95 18.57
N SER A 218 -3.40 14.07 18.86
CA SER A 218 -2.39 14.21 19.92
C SER A 218 -2.71 15.40 20.81
N LYS A 219 -1.93 15.61 21.88
CA LYS A 219 -2.09 16.75 22.79
C LYS A 219 -2.05 18.11 22.08
N SER A 220 -1.29 18.23 20.98
CA SER A 220 -1.24 19.47 20.20
C SER A 220 -2.56 19.78 19.48
N ASN A 221 -3.46 18.81 19.36
CA ASN A 221 -4.80 19.02 18.81
C ASN A 221 -5.83 19.46 19.88
N GLY A 222 -5.42 19.56 21.14
CA GLY A 222 -6.28 19.91 22.27
C GLY A 222 -6.36 18.80 23.32
N THR A 223 -6.64 19.20 24.56
CA THR A 223 -6.71 18.29 25.72
C THR A 223 -7.80 17.24 25.59
N TYR A 224 -8.89 17.55 24.86
CA TYR A 224 -9.98 16.64 24.58
C TYR A 224 -9.52 15.32 23.93
N TYR A 225 -8.55 15.40 23.01
CA TYR A 225 -8.09 14.25 22.24
C TYR A 225 -6.95 13.47 22.91
N THR A 226 -6.68 13.74 24.19
CA THR A 226 -5.63 13.05 24.92
C THR A 226 -5.94 11.55 24.97
N PRO A 227 -4.97 10.66 24.66
CA PRO A 227 -5.15 9.22 24.81
C PRO A 227 -5.64 8.86 26.21
N VAL A 228 -6.57 7.91 26.29
CA VAL A 228 -7.10 7.40 27.56
C VAL A 228 -6.50 6.03 27.84
N PRO A 229 -5.51 5.90 28.75
CA PRO A 229 -4.94 4.61 29.11
C PRO A 229 -6.00 3.72 29.77
N ILE A 230 -6.01 2.44 29.42
CA ILE A 230 -6.88 1.45 30.04
C ILE A 230 -6.19 0.96 31.31
N PRO A 231 -6.86 0.97 32.49
CA PRO A 231 -6.26 0.52 33.74
C PRO A 231 -5.65 -0.87 33.62
N ALA A 232 -4.45 -1.06 34.16
CA ALA A 232 -3.75 -2.35 34.15
C ALA A 232 -4.59 -3.46 34.82
N SER A 233 -5.39 -3.10 35.82
CA SER A 233 -6.32 -4.00 36.54
C SER A 233 -7.54 -4.47 35.75
N ALA A 234 -7.89 -3.82 34.62
CA ALA A 234 -9.04 -4.22 33.83
C ALA A 234 -8.83 -5.64 33.23
N LYS A 235 -9.65 -6.61 33.63
CA LYS A 235 -9.56 -8.01 33.16
C LYS A 235 -9.74 -8.12 31.65
N ASP A 236 -10.72 -7.41 31.10
CA ASP A 236 -10.95 -7.31 29.66
C ASP A 236 -10.80 -5.85 29.20
N LYS A 237 -9.71 -5.59 28.47
CA LYS A 237 -9.37 -4.25 27.98
C LYS A 237 -10.37 -3.76 26.92
N LYS A 238 -10.87 -4.64 26.06
CA LYS A 238 -11.80 -4.25 24.98
C LYS A 238 -13.16 -3.89 25.57
N THR A 239 -13.67 -4.74 26.46
CA THR A 239 -14.93 -4.47 27.16
C THR A 239 -14.84 -3.19 28.01
N TRP A 240 -13.68 -2.92 28.64
CA TRP A 240 -13.47 -1.66 29.34
C TRP A 240 -13.53 -0.45 28.40
N ALA A 241 -12.84 -0.52 27.25
CA ALA A 241 -12.83 0.56 26.26
C ALA A 241 -14.24 0.86 25.73
N GLU A 242 -15.03 -0.18 25.47
CA GLU A 242 -16.42 -0.05 25.06
C GLU A 242 -17.27 0.63 26.13
N LYS A 243 -17.24 0.14 27.38
CA LYS A 243 -17.97 0.76 28.49
C LYS A 243 -17.57 2.23 28.70
N HIS A 244 -16.29 2.54 28.57
CA HIS A 244 -15.77 3.91 28.66
C HIS A 244 -16.34 4.81 27.56
N CYS A 245 -16.37 4.35 26.31
CA CYS A 245 -16.91 5.14 25.20
C CYS A 245 -18.43 5.32 25.31
N LEU A 246 -19.15 4.26 25.68
CA LEU A 246 -20.61 4.30 25.84
C LEU A 246 -21.04 5.22 27.01
N SER A 247 -20.28 5.26 28.12
CA SER A 247 -20.57 6.17 29.23
C SER A 247 -20.35 7.65 28.89
N LYS A 248 -19.60 7.94 27.81
CA LYS A 248 -19.46 9.28 27.22
C LYS A 248 -20.56 9.62 26.21
N GLY A 249 -21.49 8.70 25.96
CA GLY A 249 -22.55 8.86 24.97
C GLY A 249 -22.10 8.64 23.51
N TYR A 250 -20.94 8.02 23.30
CA TYR A 250 -20.46 7.74 21.93
C TYR A 250 -21.25 6.59 21.30
N ILE A 251 -21.45 6.67 19.98
CA ILE A 251 -22.20 5.68 19.23
C ILE A 251 -21.24 4.59 18.74
N LYS A 252 -21.45 3.34 19.15
CA LYS A 252 -20.67 2.20 18.66
C LYS A 252 -20.99 1.92 17.19
N ILE A 253 -19.96 1.82 16.37
CA ILE A 253 -20.04 1.46 14.94
C ILE A 253 -19.08 0.31 14.70
N ASN A 254 -19.56 -0.72 14.01
CA ASN A 254 -18.75 -1.85 13.60
C ASN A 254 -18.31 -1.67 12.15
N ILE A 255 -17.00 -1.50 11.92
CA ILE A 255 -16.45 -1.39 10.57
C ILE A 255 -15.88 -2.74 10.12
N PRO A 256 -16.28 -3.25 8.94
CA PRO A 256 -15.68 -4.45 8.37
C PRO A 256 -14.16 -4.31 8.23
N GLN A 257 -13.45 -5.40 8.44
CA GLN A 257 -12.01 -5.49 8.25
C GLN A 257 -11.69 -6.71 7.39
N THR A 258 -10.48 -6.77 6.86
CA THR A 258 -9.96 -7.98 6.19
C THR A 258 -9.99 -9.22 7.07
N ARG A 259 -9.97 -9.06 8.39
CA ARG A 259 -10.12 -10.13 9.38
C ARG A 259 -11.15 -9.73 10.43
N GLY A 260 -12.41 -10.06 10.18
CA GLY A 260 -13.52 -9.76 11.10
C GLY A 260 -13.95 -8.30 11.01
N SER A 261 -14.08 -7.67 12.17
CA SER A 261 -14.50 -6.27 12.26
C SER A 261 -13.75 -5.53 13.35
N LYS A 262 -13.79 -4.20 13.28
CA LYS A 262 -13.22 -3.30 14.27
C LYS A 262 -14.33 -2.41 14.80
N ASP A 263 -14.43 -2.35 16.11
CA ASP A 263 -15.30 -1.39 16.77
C ASP A 263 -14.62 -0.02 16.79
N ILE A 264 -15.37 0.98 16.35
CA ILE A 264 -15.07 2.40 16.51
C ILE A 264 -16.25 3.07 17.21
N PHE A 265 -16.02 4.19 17.87
CA PHE A 265 -17.01 4.89 18.66
C PHE A 265 -17.11 6.33 18.16
N PHE A 266 -18.23 6.69 17.56
CA PHE A 266 -18.47 8.02 17.02
C PHE A 266 -18.91 8.97 18.13
N ASP A 267 -18.15 10.02 18.32
CA ASP A 267 -18.47 11.15 19.17
C ASP A 267 -19.09 12.26 18.31
N ALA A 268 -20.41 12.42 18.41
CA ALA A 268 -21.17 13.38 17.64
C ALA A 268 -20.86 14.84 18.04
N ALA A 269 -20.47 15.10 19.29
CA ALA A 269 -20.22 16.45 19.77
C ALA A 269 -18.98 17.08 19.14
N HIS A 270 -17.94 16.28 18.87
CA HIS A 270 -16.69 16.76 18.27
C HIS A 270 -16.44 16.18 16.87
N ASN A 271 -17.43 15.49 16.31
CA ASN A 271 -17.39 14.86 14.98
C ASN A 271 -16.11 14.04 14.74
N CYS A 272 -15.80 13.13 15.68
CA CYS A 272 -14.61 12.28 15.58
C CYS A 272 -14.89 10.84 16.01
N TYR A 273 -13.96 9.94 15.66
CA TYR A 273 -14.08 8.52 15.99
C TYR A 273 -13.03 8.13 17.02
N TRP A 274 -13.40 7.35 18.02
CA TRP A 274 -12.50 6.79 19.02
C TRP A 274 -12.36 5.28 18.80
N THR A 275 -11.20 4.72 19.12
CA THR A 275 -10.99 3.28 18.99
C THR A 275 -9.99 2.74 20.01
N TYR A 276 -10.17 1.47 20.36
CA TYR A 276 -9.23 0.68 21.14
C TYR A 276 -7.94 0.44 20.33
N THR A 277 -6.80 0.78 20.92
CA THR A 277 -5.47 0.64 20.30
C THR A 277 -4.38 0.43 21.36
N SER A 278 -3.12 0.44 20.94
CA SER A 278 -1.97 0.47 21.83
C SER A 278 -0.88 1.42 21.35
N GLU A 279 -0.16 2.01 22.29
CA GLU A 279 1.06 2.80 22.12
C GLU A 279 2.03 2.36 23.20
N ASP A 280 3.28 2.06 22.82
CA ASP A 280 4.33 1.58 23.73
C ASP A 280 3.87 0.45 24.67
N ASN A 281 3.20 -0.56 24.09
CA ASN A 281 2.59 -1.70 24.76
C ASN A 281 1.44 -1.37 25.74
N THR A 282 1.11 -0.10 25.96
CA THR A 282 0.00 0.34 26.78
C THR A 282 -1.30 0.29 25.99
N LYS A 283 -2.31 -0.41 26.49
CA LYS A 283 -3.64 -0.45 25.88
C LYS A 283 -4.40 0.84 26.22
N MET A 284 -5.05 1.44 25.23
CA MET A 284 -5.68 2.75 25.36
C MET A 284 -6.84 2.94 24.39
N VAL A 285 -7.66 3.94 24.65
CA VAL A 285 -8.64 4.48 23.70
C VAL A 285 -8.08 5.78 23.13
N ARG A 286 -8.11 5.93 21.80
CA ARG A 286 -7.60 7.13 21.12
C ARG A 286 -8.59 7.63 20.08
N ALA A 287 -8.66 8.95 19.94
CA ALA A 287 -9.36 9.62 18.85
C ALA A 287 -8.57 9.45 17.54
N VAL A 288 -9.23 8.91 16.53
CA VAL A 288 -8.73 8.70 15.17
C VAL A 288 -8.84 10.01 14.40
N HIS A 289 -7.72 10.49 13.88
CA HIS A 289 -7.68 11.66 13.01
C HIS A 289 -7.95 11.27 11.56
N ARG A 290 -7.31 10.19 11.08
CA ARG A 290 -7.46 9.64 9.73
C ARG A 290 -6.87 8.23 9.64
N GLY A 291 -7.21 7.53 8.57
CA GLY A 291 -6.46 6.34 8.17
C GLY A 291 -5.08 6.70 7.63
N ASP A 292 -4.10 5.81 7.79
CA ASP A 292 -2.71 6.05 7.39
C ASP A 292 -2.30 5.08 6.29
N SER A 293 -1.89 3.85 6.63
CA SER A 293 -1.64 2.81 5.62
C SER A 293 -2.95 2.15 5.18
N MET A 294 -3.41 2.47 3.97
CA MET A 294 -4.60 1.94 3.32
C MET A 294 -4.37 0.53 2.80
N ARG A 295 -5.39 -0.34 2.85
CA ARG A 295 -5.39 -1.65 2.18
C ARG A 295 -6.39 -1.63 1.04
N LEU A 296 -5.90 -1.95 -0.14
CA LEU A 296 -6.68 -2.14 -1.36
C LEU A 296 -6.80 -3.64 -1.63
N ASN A 297 -7.94 -4.07 -2.15
CA ASN A 297 -8.14 -5.44 -2.58
C ASN A 297 -7.50 -5.65 -3.96
N ASN A 298 -6.62 -6.64 -4.10
CA ASN A 298 -5.94 -6.89 -5.38
C ASN A 298 -6.94 -7.20 -6.50
N ASN A 299 -8.08 -7.83 -6.19
CA ASN A 299 -9.10 -8.15 -7.19
C ASN A 299 -9.78 -6.91 -7.78
N ASP A 300 -9.89 -5.83 -7.00
CA ASP A 300 -10.49 -4.57 -7.46
C ASP A 300 -9.53 -3.76 -8.35
N LEU A 301 -8.23 -4.06 -8.26
CA LEU A 301 -7.17 -3.47 -9.08
C LEU A 301 -6.84 -4.30 -10.33
N ARG A 302 -7.30 -5.56 -10.39
CA ARG A 302 -6.91 -6.53 -11.42
C ARG A 302 -7.51 -6.23 -12.78
N ASP A 303 -8.84 -6.13 -12.86
CA ASP A 303 -9.53 -5.94 -14.13
C ASP A 303 -9.51 -4.46 -14.49
N ARG A 304 -8.71 -4.09 -15.50
CA ARG A 304 -8.54 -2.71 -15.98
C ARG A 304 -8.98 -2.58 -17.43
N TYR A 305 -9.30 -1.35 -17.84
CA TYR A 305 -9.68 -1.04 -19.21
C TYR A 305 -8.93 0.21 -19.70
N ASN A 306 -8.45 0.16 -20.94
CA ASN A 306 -7.78 1.30 -21.57
C ASN A 306 -8.79 2.28 -22.23
N SER A 307 -8.31 3.29 -22.97
CA SER A 307 -9.20 4.29 -23.59
C SER A 307 -10.20 3.74 -24.62
N ARG A 308 -9.93 2.55 -25.15
CA ARG A 308 -10.76 1.83 -26.13
C ARG A 308 -11.63 0.76 -25.48
N ASN A 309 -11.70 0.73 -24.14
CA ASN A 309 -12.34 -0.33 -23.37
C ASN A 309 -11.75 -1.73 -23.60
N ASN A 310 -10.50 -1.82 -24.08
CA ASN A 310 -9.80 -3.08 -24.16
C ASN A 310 -9.29 -3.46 -22.76
N ALA A 311 -9.64 -4.66 -22.32
CA ALA A 311 -9.22 -5.18 -21.03
C ALA A 311 -7.70 -5.36 -20.95
N TRP A 312 -7.15 -5.19 -19.75
CA TRP A 312 -5.78 -5.53 -19.38
C TRP A 312 -5.69 -5.80 -17.87
N LEU A 313 -4.59 -6.40 -17.43
CA LEU A 313 -4.39 -6.74 -16.02
C LEU A 313 -3.62 -5.61 -15.32
N GLY A 314 -4.25 -4.91 -14.37
CA GLY A 314 -3.58 -3.95 -13.47
C GLY A 314 -2.91 -4.59 -12.26
N TYR A 315 -2.96 -5.92 -12.17
CA TYR A 315 -2.39 -6.72 -11.12
C TYR A 315 -1.96 -8.07 -11.70
N ILE A 316 -0.70 -8.43 -11.49
CA ILE A 316 -0.15 -9.74 -11.85
C ILE A 316 0.64 -10.36 -10.71
N GLU A 317 0.66 -11.68 -10.69
CA GLU A 317 1.45 -12.53 -9.80
C GLU A 317 2.38 -13.39 -10.66
N MET A 318 3.65 -13.48 -10.28
CA MET A 318 4.66 -14.28 -10.99
C MET A 318 5.44 -15.14 -10.01
N ASP A 319 5.95 -16.26 -10.53
CA ASP A 319 6.89 -17.14 -9.85
C ASP A 319 8.26 -17.04 -10.51
N ILE A 320 9.33 -17.20 -9.71
CA ILE A 320 10.71 -17.37 -10.15
C ILE A 320 11.22 -18.78 -9.91
#